data_AF-A0A2G4JBS5-F1
#
_entry.id   AF-A0A2G4JBS5-F1
#
_cell.length_a   1.000
_cell.length_b   1.000
_cell.length_c   1.000
_cell.angle_alpha   90.00
_cell.angle_beta   90.00
_cell.angle_gamma   90.00
#
_symmetry.space_group_name_H-M   'P 1'
#
loop_
_entity.id
_entity.type
_entity.pdbx_description
1 polymer ?
#
loop_
_entity_poly.entity_id
_entity_poly.type
_entity_poly.pdbx_seq_one_letter_code
_entity_poly.pdbx_strand_id
1 'polypeptide(L)'
;MEVFQNRVDLERTSISNRSTKAFTLNGISDATMKLLGTSKGRKLSAEEKEMITTFWQTVSKNIPEWQLLLQDKVSAHELRKEFVHTNTNVLNALGIVGHTMIEEFPDNWKEKLRGLKNINWSRGNPEWQGRLIVNGQMLKNARGIELAANTILQKCNIKLSEDRLKHEMKS
;
A
#
# COMPACT_ATOMS: atom_id res chain seq x y z
N MET A 1 -15.58 0.77 -2.86
CA MET A 1 -14.44 -0.14 -3.16
C MET A 1 -14.57 -1.37 -2.27
N GLU A 2 -14.76 -2.54 -2.87
CA GLU A 2 -15.15 -3.78 -2.16
C GLU A 2 -14.19 -4.18 -1.02
N VAL A 3 -12.88 -4.10 -1.26
CA VAL A 3 -11.85 -4.49 -0.27
C VAL A 3 -11.89 -3.70 1.04
N PHE A 4 -12.40 -2.47 1.00
CA PHE A 4 -12.54 -1.61 2.17
C PHE A 4 -13.94 -1.70 2.80
N GLN A 5 -14.94 -2.19 2.08
CA GLN A 5 -16.31 -2.24 2.58
C GLN A 5 -16.38 -3.13 3.83
N ASN A 6 -16.91 -2.57 4.92
CA ASN A 6 -17.02 -3.18 6.25
C ASN A 6 -15.69 -3.63 6.90
N ARG A 7 -14.54 -3.32 6.29
CA ARG A 7 -13.20 -3.77 6.72
C ARG A 7 -12.29 -2.63 7.22
N VAL A 8 -12.83 -1.42 7.32
CA VAL A 8 -12.11 -0.22 7.81
C VAL A 8 -12.55 0.13 9.23
N ASP A 9 -11.57 0.38 10.11
CA ASP A 9 -11.76 1.06 11.39
C ASP A 9 -11.81 2.58 11.12
N LEU A 10 -12.96 3.19 11.39
CA LEU A 10 -13.24 4.59 11.07
C LEU A 10 -12.79 5.56 12.17
N GLU A 11 -12.53 5.05 13.37
CA GLU A 11 -12.27 5.86 14.56
C GLU A 11 -10.80 5.79 14.96
N ARG A 12 -10.21 4.59 14.92
CA ARG A 12 -8.86 4.37 15.44
C ARG A 12 -7.82 4.44 14.36
N THR A 13 -6.67 5.01 14.73
CA THR A 13 -5.46 5.06 13.89
C THR A 13 -4.59 3.81 14.03
N SER A 14 -4.98 2.87 14.89
CA SER A 14 -4.38 1.55 15.05
C SER A 14 -5.45 0.50 15.34
N ILE A 15 -5.19 -0.74 14.93
CA ILE A 15 -6.18 -1.83 15.01
C ILE A 15 -5.77 -2.81 16.12
N SER A 16 -6.65 -3.01 17.09
CA SER A 16 -6.43 -4.01 18.15
C SER A 16 -6.40 -5.44 17.59
N ASN A 17 -5.77 -6.37 18.30
CA ASN A 17 -5.72 -7.76 17.86
C ASN A 17 -7.11 -8.39 17.72
N ARG A 18 -8.09 -7.99 18.54
CA ARG A 18 -9.46 -8.54 18.52
C ARG A 18 -10.36 -7.94 17.43
N SER A 19 -9.91 -6.90 16.72
CA SER A 19 -10.73 -6.24 15.70
C SER A 19 -10.90 -7.10 14.45
N THR A 20 -12.11 -7.07 13.89
CA THR A 20 -12.46 -7.65 12.59
C THR A 20 -12.09 -6.74 11.41
N LYS A 21 -11.55 -5.55 11.68
CA LYS A 21 -11.11 -4.61 10.65
C LYS A 21 -9.70 -4.94 10.17
N ALA A 22 -9.47 -4.77 8.88
CA ALA A 22 -8.18 -4.97 8.24
C ALA A 22 -7.40 -3.67 8.09
N PHE A 23 -8.10 -2.56 7.84
CA PHE A 23 -7.50 -1.26 7.52
C PHE A 23 -8.01 -0.17 8.46
N THR A 24 -7.29 0.95 8.53
CA THR A 24 -7.75 2.16 9.22
C THR A 24 -8.10 3.24 8.20
N LEU A 25 -9.07 4.09 8.53
CA LEU A 25 -9.48 5.18 7.65
C LEU A 25 -8.34 6.16 7.38
N ASN A 26 -7.56 6.50 8.41
CA ASN A 26 -6.40 7.38 8.24
C ASN A 26 -5.36 6.79 7.30
N GLY A 27 -5.11 5.48 7.36
CA GLY A 27 -4.13 4.83 6.48
C GLY A 27 -4.54 4.87 5.02
N ILE A 28 -5.82 4.63 4.72
CA ILE A 28 -6.36 4.74 3.35
C ILE A 28 -6.37 6.19 2.88
N SER A 29 -6.77 7.12 3.75
CA SER A 29 -6.81 8.56 3.44
C SER A 29 -5.40 9.09 3.13
N ASP A 30 -4.40 8.81 3.96
CA ASP A 30 -3.03 9.27 3.77
C ASP A 30 -2.39 8.67 2.51
N ALA A 31 -2.67 7.40 2.23
CA ALA A 31 -2.22 6.72 1.02
C ALA A 31 -2.85 7.31 -0.24
N THR A 32 -4.14 7.65 -0.18
CA THR A 32 -4.84 8.31 -1.28
C THR A 32 -4.28 9.71 -1.54
N MET A 33 -3.87 10.44 -0.50
CA MET A 33 -3.19 11.73 -0.68
C MET A 33 -1.83 11.58 -1.36
N LYS A 34 -1.07 10.53 -1.02
CA LYS A 34 0.20 10.21 -1.69
C LYS A 34 0.00 9.85 -3.16
N LEU A 35 -1.03 9.06 -3.47
CA LEU A 35 -1.42 8.73 -4.85
C LEU A 35 -1.68 10.00 -5.69
N LEU A 36 -2.34 10.99 -5.10
CA LEU A 36 -2.68 12.25 -5.76
C LEU A 36 -1.54 13.29 -5.75
N GLY A 37 -0.41 13.03 -5.08
CA GLY A 37 0.65 14.02 -4.91
C GLY A 37 0.21 15.31 -4.19
N THR A 38 -0.76 15.25 -3.28
CA THR A 38 -1.41 16.46 -2.72
C THR A 38 -1.75 16.34 -1.24
N SER A 39 -2.26 17.41 -0.62
CA SER A 39 -2.63 17.47 0.80
C SER A 39 -4.14 17.44 1.05
N LYS A 40 -4.55 17.01 2.24
CA LYS A 40 -5.97 16.86 2.64
C LYS A 40 -6.71 18.20 2.57
N GLY A 41 -8.02 18.13 2.30
CA GLY A 41 -8.94 19.27 2.45
C GLY A 41 -9.37 19.92 1.14
N ARG A 42 -8.79 19.53 -0.01
CA ARG A 42 -9.28 19.99 -1.31
C ARG A 42 -10.44 19.13 -1.82
N LYS A 43 -11.31 19.75 -2.62
CA LYS A 43 -12.38 19.04 -3.34
C LYS A 43 -11.76 18.22 -4.47
N LEU A 44 -12.14 16.95 -4.55
CA LEU A 44 -11.71 16.05 -5.63
C LEU A 44 -12.64 16.19 -6.84
N SER A 45 -12.06 16.21 -8.04
CA SER A 45 -12.79 16.16 -9.31
C SER A 45 -13.47 14.80 -9.51
N ALA A 46 -14.32 14.67 -10.52
CA ALA A 46 -14.94 13.40 -10.86
C ALA A 46 -13.89 12.39 -11.36
N GLU A 47 -12.99 12.86 -12.21
CA GLU A 47 -11.88 12.10 -12.80
C GLU A 47 -10.93 11.58 -11.71
N GLU A 48 -10.61 12.40 -10.71
CA GLU A 48 -9.76 11.99 -9.59
C GLU A 48 -10.43 10.90 -8.75
N LYS A 49 -11.73 11.01 -8.46
CA LYS A 49 -12.47 9.98 -7.73
C LYS A 49 -12.52 8.65 -8.49
N GLU A 50 -12.69 8.72 -9.80
CA GLU A 50 -12.66 7.56 -10.68
C GLU A 50 -11.27 6.91 -10.70
N MET A 51 -10.21 7.72 -10.83
CA MET A 51 -8.83 7.25 -10.79
C MET A 51 -8.51 6.56 -9.46
N ILE A 52 -8.84 7.19 -8.33
CA ILE A 52 -8.63 6.62 -6.98
C ILE A 52 -9.34 5.28 -6.83
N THR A 53 -10.60 5.22 -7.28
CA THR A 53 -11.40 3.99 -7.22
C THR A 53 -10.77 2.89 -8.06
N THR A 54 -10.37 3.23 -9.29
CA THR A 54 -9.74 2.30 -10.24
C THR A 54 -8.40 1.81 -9.72
N PHE A 55 -7.60 2.70 -9.12
CA PHE A 55 -6.30 2.37 -8.55
C PHE A 55 -6.44 1.33 -7.44
N TRP A 56 -7.26 1.60 -6.42
CA TRP A 56 -7.41 0.69 -5.28
C TRP A 56 -8.10 -0.63 -5.65
N GLN A 57 -9.02 -0.63 -6.62
CA GLN A 57 -9.56 -1.86 -7.18
C GLN A 57 -8.49 -2.69 -7.90
N THR A 58 -7.60 -2.02 -8.65
CA THR A 58 -6.49 -2.69 -9.35
C THR A 58 -5.46 -3.23 -8.37
N VAL A 59 -5.08 -2.46 -7.34
CA VAL A 59 -4.22 -2.94 -6.25
C VAL A 59 -4.83 -4.17 -5.58
N SER A 60 -6.12 -4.11 -5.22
CA SER A 60 -6.81 -5.22 -4.57
C SER A 60 -6.77 -6.50 -5.40
N LYS A 61 -7.03 -6.42 -6.71
CA LYS A 61 -6.96 -7.56 -7.63
C LYS A 61 -5.57 -8.18 -7.76
N ASN A 62 -4.52 -7.45 -7.40
CA ASN A 62 -3.13 -7.88 -7.55
C ASN A 62 -2.42 -8.13 -6.22
N ILE A 63 -3.09 -8.03 -5.07
CA ILE A 63 -2.59 -8.54 -3.78
C ILE A 63 -3.38 -9.82 -3.44
N PRO A 64 -2.77 -11.02 -3.59
CA PRO A 64 -3.47 -12.30 -3.44
C PRO A 64 -4.23 -12.43 -2.12
N GLU A 65 -3.64 -12.00 -1.02
CA GLU A 65 -4.22 -12.14 0.31
C GLU A 65 -5.42 -11.21 0.53
N TRP A 66 -5.52 -10.10 -0.20
CA TRP A 66 -6.72 -9.26 -0.19
C TRP A 66 -7.88 -9.95 -0.90
N GLN A 67 -7.59 -10.77 -1.92
CA GLN A 67 -8.61 -11.61 -2.56
C GLN A 67 -9.09 -12.72 -1.61
N LEU A 68 -8.19 -13.32 -0.83
CA LEU A 68 -8.57 -14.27 0.22
C LEU A 68 -9.45 -13.62 1.27
N LEU A 69 -9.17 -12.37 1.66
CA LEU A 69 -9.98 -11.60 2.61
C LEU A 69 -11.38 -11.29 2.06
N LEU A 70 -11.48 -10.98 0.76
CA LEU A 70 -12.76 -10.74 0.08
C LEU A 70 -13.63 -12.00 -0.01
N GLN A 71 -12.99 -13.17 -0.14
CA GLN A 71 -13.63 -14.48 -0.18
C GLN A 71 -13.86 -15.08 1.21
N ASP A 72 -13.60 -14.31 2.27
CA ASP A 72 -13.68 -14.75 3.68
C ASP A 72 -12.87 -16.03 4.00
N LYS A 73 -11.82 -16.29 3.22
CA LYS A 73 -10.89 -17.42 3.40
C LYS A 73 -9.79 -17.15 4.43
N VAL A 74 -9.56 -15.88 4.74
CA VAL A 74 -8.62 -15.43 5.79
C VAL A 74 -9.27 -14.32 6.59
N SER A 75 -9.06 -14.33 7.91
CA SER A 75 -9.57 -13.27 8.78
C SER A 75 -8.72 -12.00 8.68
N ALA A 76 -9.31 -10.84 8.95
CA ALA A 76 -8.55 -9.59 9.04
C ALA A 76 -7.47 -9.61 10.14
N HIS A 77 -7.69 -10.40 11.20
CA HIS A 77 -6.70 -10.60 12.26
C HIS A 77 -5.47 -11.33 11.73
N GLU A 78 -5.68 -12.50 11.12
CA GLU A 78 -4.62 -13.32 10.53
C GLU A 78 -3.86 -12.54 9.46
N LEU A 79 -4.59 -11.81 8.62
CA LEU A 79 -4.00 -10.97 7.58
C LEU A 79 -3.02 -9.92 8.15
N ARG A 80 -3.40 -9.24 9.25
CA ARG A 80 -2.53 -8.26 9.93
C ARG A 80 -1.37 -8.91 10.68
N LYS A 81 -1.55 -10.15 11.14
CA LYS A 81 -0.56 -10.90 11.90
C LYS A 81 0.53 -11.47 10.99
N GLU A 82 0.18 -11.95 9.81
CA GLU A 82 1.09 -12.71 8.94
C GLU A 82 1.69 -11.84 7.81
N PHE A 83 1.01 -10.77 7.40
CA PHE A 83 1.39 -9.95 6.23
C PHE A 83 1.58 -8.47 6.57
N VAL A 84 2.36 -7.76 5.75
CA VAL A 84 2.65 -6.32 5.97
C VAL A 84 1.61 -5.38 5.34
N HIS A 85 0.91 -5.82 4.30
CA HIS A 85 0.20 -4.94 3.35
C HIS A 85 -1.08 -4.27 3.88
N THR A 86 -1.56 -4.63 5.06
CA THR A 86 -2.70 -3.95 5.72
C THR A 86 -2.25 -2.79 6.60
N ASN A 87 -0.94 -2.66 6.86
CA ASN A 87 -0.40 -1.59 7.67
C ASN A 87 -0.40 -0.25 6.91
N THR A 88 -0.69 0.84 7.62
CA THR A 88 -0.67 2.21 7.10
C THR A 88 0.62 2.57 6.34
N ASN A 89 1.78 2.08 6.78
CA ASN A 89 3.04 2.35 6.08
C ASN A 89 3.08 1.72 4.68
N VAL A 90 2.53 0.51 4.54
CA VAL A 90 2.47 -0.16 3.23
C VAL A 90 1.40 0.45 2.34
N LEU A 91 0.24 0.83 2.90
CA LEU A 91 -0.76 1.59 2.16
C LEU A 91 -0.16 2.89 1.62
N ASN A 92 0.58 3.62 2.46
CA ASN A 92 1.28 4.82 2.05
C ASN A 92 2.32 4.55 0.95
N ALA A 93 3.09 3.46 1.06
CA ALA A 93 4.04 3.05 0.03
C ALA A 93 3.33 2.74 -1.29
N LEU A 94 2.18 2.04 -1.25
CA LEU A 94 1.34 1.79 -2.42
C LEU A 94 0.82 3.09 -3.04
N GLY A 95 0.46 4.08 -2.23
CA GLY A 95 0.09 5.42 -2.72
C GLY A 95 1.23 6.08 -3.52
N ILE A 96 2.46 6.03 -3.01
CA ILE A 96 3.65 6.54 -3.72
C ILE A 96 3.89 5.77 -5.02
N VAL A 97 3.83 4.43 -4.97
CA VAL A 97 3.96 3.57 -6.15
C VAL A 97 2.93 3.95 -7.21
N GLY A 98 1.68 4.15 -6.81
CA GLY A 98 0.61 4.56 -7.70
C GLY A 98 0.85 5.92 -8.34
N HIS A 99 1.28 6.91 -7.55
CA HIS A 99 1.63 8.23 -8.05
C HIS A 99 2.72 8.15 -9.12
N THR A 100 3.85 7.51 -8.80
CA THR A 100 4.97 7.30 -9.74
C THR A 100 4.52 6.58 -11.01
N MET A 101 3.75 5.50 -10.89
CA MET A 101 3.30 4.74 -12.06
C MET A 101 2.35 5.54 -12.95
N ILE A 102 1.44 6.31 -12.37
CA ILE A 102 0.46 7.11 -13.13
C ILE A 102 1.15 8.26 -13.86
N GLU A 103 2.15 8.90 -13.23
CA GLU A 103 2.91 9.98 -13.87
C GLU A 103 3.85 9.47 -14.97
N GLU A 104 4.61 8.40 -14.71
CA GLU A 104 5.60 7.89 -15.66
C GLU A 104 5.00 6.99 -16.75
N PHE A 105 3.88 6.33 -16.45
CA PHE A 105 3.26 5.33 -17.33
C PHE A 105 1.73 5.48 -17.40
N PRO A 106 1.21 6.65 -17.81
CA PRO A 106 -0.24 6.95 -17.79
C PRO A 106 -1.09 5.93 -18.57
N ASP A 107 -0.53 5.37 -19.65
CA ASP A 107 -1.25 4.42 -20.52
C ASP A 107 -1.21 2.97 -20.03
N ASN A 108 -0.26 2.58 -19.15
CA ASN A 108 -0.06 1.17 -18.78
C ASN A 108 0.18 0.88 -17.29
N TRP A 109 0.03 1.88 -16.40
CA TRP A 109 0.21 1.70 -14.95
C TRP A 109 -0.61 0.53 -14.37
N LYS A 110 -1.83 0.29 -14.89
CA LYS A 110 -2.68 -0.84 -14.47
C LYS A 110 -2.03 -2.20 -14.75
N GLU A 111 -1.32 -2.32 -15.87
CA GLU A 111 -0.59 -3.54 -16.21
C GLU A 111 0.66 -3.70 -15.35
N LYS A 112 1.37 -2.60 -15.06
CA LYS A 112 2.53 -2.61 -14.15
C LYS A 112 2.14 -3.09 -12.75
N LEU A 113 0.95 -2.72 -12.24
CA LEU A 113 0.43 -3.20 -10.96
C LEU A 113 0.23 -4.73 -10.91
N ARG A 114 0.26 -5.46 -12.03
CA ARG A 114 0.28 -6.94 -12.00
C ARG A 114 1.50 -7.49 -11.26
N GLY A 115 2.60 -6.73 -11.21
CA GLY A 115 3.80 -7.11 -10.46
C GLY A 115 3.57 -7.30 -8.97
N LEU A 116 2.54 -6.67 -8.39
CA LEU A 116 2.18 -6.84 -6.97
C LEU A 116 1.86 -8.31 -6.60
N LYS A 117 1.43 -9.11 -7.57
CA LYS A 117 1.14 -10.55 -7.38
C LYS A 117 2.38 -11.38 -7.06
N ASN A 118 3.54 -10.89 -7.48
CA ASN A 118 4.81 -11.60 -7.34
C ASN A 118 5.57 -11.20 -6.06
N ILE A 119 5.02 -10.26 -5.28
CA ILE A 119 5.63 -9.80 -4.04
C ILE A 119 5.26 -10.78 -2.93
N ASN A 120 6.27 -11.29 -2.22
CA ASN A 120 6.05 -12.01 -0.97
C ASN A 120 5.73 -10.99 0.15
N TRP A 121 4.44 -10.85 0.47
CA TRP A 121 3.95 -9.91 1.48
C TRP A 121 4.08 -10.40 2.92
N SER A 122 4.58 -11.62 3.14
CA SER A 122 4.78 -12.16 4.48
C SER A 122 5.71 -11.25 5.28
N ARG A 123 5.38 -11.03 6.55
CA ARG A 123 6.27 -10.33 7.50
C ARG A 123 7.63 -11.05 7.66
N GLY A 124 7.67 -12.35 7.38
CA GLY A 124 8.89 -13.14 7.39
C GLY A 124 9.80 -12.92 6.17
N ASN A 125 9.34 -12.22 5.12
CA ASN A 125 10.17 -11.93 3.96
C ASN A 125 11.34 -11.00 4.36
N PRO A 126 12.61 -11.43 4.18
CA PRO A 126 13.78 -10.63 4.51
C PRO A 126 13.85 -9.28 3.78
N GLU A 127 13.21 -9.15 2.62
CA GLU A 127 13.19 -7.88 1.86
C GLU A 127 12.52 -6.74 2.63
N TRP A 128 11.66 -7.06 3.60
CA TRP A 128 11.02 -6.05 4.45
C TRP A 128 11.91 -5.61 5.61
N GLN A 129 13.01 -6.29 5.90
CA GLN A 129 13.91 -5.91 6.99
C GLN A 129 14.56 -4.56 6.71
N GLY A 130 14.54 -3.66 7.70
CA GLY A 130 15.03 -2.29 7.57
C GLY A 130 14.14 -1.36 6.74
N ARG A 131 13.09 -1.88 6.09
CA ARG A 131 12.12 -1.11 5.30
C ARG A 131 10.78 -0.99 6.02
N LEU A 132 10.16 -2.14 6.30
CA LEU A 132 8.87 -2.25 6.99
C LEU A 132 8.97 -3.00 8.31
N ILE A 133 9.98 -3.86 8.49
CA ILE A 133 10.18 -4.70 9.66
C ILE A 133 11.55 -4.44 10.27
N VAL A 134 11.61 -4.34 11.60
CA VAL A 134 12.86 -4.45 12.39
C VAL A 134 12.55 -5.25 13.64
N ASN A 135 13.38 -6.26 13.94
CA ASN A 135 13.21 -7.15 15.09
C ASN A 135 11.80 -7.76 15.17
N GLY A 136 11.23 -8.14 14.01
CA GLY A 136 9.88 -8.71 13.90
C GLY A 136 8.72 -7.71 14.05
N GLN A 137 9.00 -6.44 14.34
CA GLN A 137 8.00 -5.39 14.54
C GLN A 137 7.89 -4.47 13.32
N MET A 138 6.70 -3.90 13.11
CA MET A 138 6.51 -2.90 12.05
C MET A 138 7.30 -1.63 12.38
N LEU A 139 8.13 -1.18 11.45
CA LEU A 139 8.72 0.15 11.47
C LEU A 139 7.64 1.22 11.29
N LYS A 140 7.81 2.37 11.96
CA LYS A 140 6.88 3.51 11.93
C LYS A 140 7.60 4.81 11.58
N ASN A 141 8.28 4.87 10.44
CA ASN A 141 8.99 6.07 10.00
C ASN A 141 8.74 6.36 8.50
N ALA A 142 8.93 7.62 8.10
CA ALA A 142 8.73 8.04 6.72
C ALA A 142 9.73 7.38 5.76
N ARG A 143 10.98 7.24 6.21
CA ARG A 143 12.04 6.58 5.43
C ARG A 143 11.67 5.16 5.01
N GLY A 144 11.13 4.36 5.92
CA GLY A 144 10.71 2.99 5.65
C GLY A 144 9.60 2.90 4.61
N ILE A 145 8.69 3.88 4.59
CA ILE A 145 7.64 4.01 3.56
C ILE A 145 8.29 4.23 2.18
N GLU A 146 9.26 5.13 2.09
CA GLU A 146 9.97 5.42 0.83
C GLU A 146 10.73 4.17 0.32
N LEU A 147 11.47 3.51 1.21
CA LEU A 147 12.21 2.29 0.87
C LEU A 147 11.28 1.14 0.47
N ALA A 148 10.12 1.00 1.13
CA ALA A 148 9.13 -0.01 0.75
C ALA A 148 8.54 0.29 -0.63
N ALA A 149 8.24 1.56 -0.94
CA ALA A 149 7.76 1.95 -2.26
C ALA A 149 8.81 1.65 -3.35
N ASN A 150 10.11 1.85 -3.07
CA ASN A 150 11.19 1.47 -3.99
C ASN A 150 11.22 -0.04 -4.25
N THR A 151 11.13 -0.85 -3.20
CA THR A 151 11.06 -2.31 -3.33
C THR A 151 9.86 -2.73 -4.18
N ILE A 152 8.68 -2.13 -3.95
CA ILE A 152 7.47 -2.44 -4.72
C ILE A 152 7.63 -2.04 -6.19
N LEU A 153 8.15 -0.84 -6.48
CA LEU A 153 8.42 -0.40 -7.86
C LEU A 153 9.34 -1.37 -8.59
N GLN A 154 10.46 -1.76 -7.97
CA GLN A 154 11.40 -2.73 -8.54
C GLN A 154 10.75 -4.09 -8.79
N LYS A 155 9.92 -4.59 -7.88
CA LYS A 155 9.15 -5.84 -8.05
C LYS A 155 8.11 -5.76 -9.17
N CYS A 156 7.65 -4.56 -9.49
CA CYS A 156 6.83 -4.27 -10.66
C CYS A 156 7.65 -3.99 -11.93
N ASN A 157 8.95 -4.32 -11.93
CA ASN A 157 9.88 -4.08 -13.03
C ASN A 157 9.95 -2.61 -13.47
N ILE A 158 9.88 -1.69 -12.50
CA ILE A 158 10.07 -0.27 -12.72
C ILE A 158 11.45 0.13 -12.22
N LYS A 159 12.23 0.76 -13.10
CA LYS A 159 13.53 1.32 -12.74
C LYS A 159 13.31 2.54 -11.84
N LEU A 160 14.05 2.62 -10.75
CA LEU A 160 13.98 3.78 -9.86
C LEU A 160 14.59 5.02 -10.54
N SER A 161 13.89 6.15 -10.46
CA SER A 161 14.44 7.45 -10.85
C SER A 161 15.59 7.86 -9.92
N GLU A 162 16.38 8.85 -10.33
CA GLU A 162 17.48 9.37 -9.50
C GLU A 162 17.00 9.87 -8.14
N ASP A 163 15.85 10.54 -8.08
CA ASP A 163 15.26 11.01 -6.83
C ASP A 163 14.87 9.85 -5.92
N ARG A 164 14.31 8.78 -6.48
CA ARG A 164 13.98 7.55 -5.74
C ARG A 164 15.24 6.86 -5.21
N LEU A 165 16.33 6.84 -5.98
CA LEU A 165 17.62 6.28 -5.57
C LEU A 165 18.28 7.06 -4.41
N LYS A 166 18.07 8.39 -4.33
CA LYS A 166 18.56 9.19 -3.19
C LYS A 166 17.98 8.71 -1.85
N HIS A 167 16.78 8.11 -1.83
CA HIS A 167 16.21 7.53 -0.62
C HIS A 167 16.93 6.26 -0.15
N GLU A 168 17.51 5.47 -1.07
CA GLU A 168 18.29 4.27 -0.74
C GLU A 168 19.67 4.63 -0.15
N MET A 169 20.27 5.75 -0.59
CA MET A 169 21.65 6.12 -0.26
C MET A 169 21.82 6.91 1.05
N LYS A 170 20.77 7.57 1.53
CA LYS A 170 20.83 8.23 2.84
C LYS A 170 21.08 7.13 3.88
N SER A 171 21.94 7.29 4.88
CA SER A 171 22.01 6.35 6.02
C SER A 171 21.30 6.97 7.20
#